data_AF-W6W467-F1
#
_entry.id   AF-W6W467-F1
#
_cell.length_a   1.000
_cell.length_b   1.000
_cell.length_c   1.000
_cell.angle_alpha   90.00
_cell.angle_beta   90.00
_cell.angle_gamma   90.00
#
_symmetry.space_group_name_H-M   'P 1'
#
loop_
_entity.id
_entity.type
_entity.pdbx_description
1 polymer ?
#
loop_
_entity_poly.entity_id
_entity_poly.type
_entity_poly.pdbx_seq_one_letter_code
_entity_poly.pdbx_strand_id
1 'polypeptide(L)'
;MTWMTTAAEARSYRRMYILAAEILCSEAASRELKRAARRVVRVLENVVDKPIADALVLARARARFAELVATLEGSRIIGEAKRTPPGYENRAAPRR
;
A
#
# COMPACT_ATOMS: atom_id res chain seq x y z
N MET A 1 9.41 11.51 9.66
CA MET A 1 8.04 11.23 9.16
C MET A 1 7.92 9.75 8.86
N THR A 2 6.79 9.12 9.15
CA THR A 2 6.56 7.70 8.84
C THR A 2 5.93 7.55 7.46
N TRP A 3 6.17 6.43 6.78
CA TRP A 3 5.60 6.17 5.45
C TRP A 3 4.07 6.26 5.41
N MET A 4 3.40 5.95 6.52
CA MET A 4 1.95 6.02 6.62
C MET A 4 1.42 7.46 6.63
N THR A 5 2.12 8.39 7.31
CA THR A 5 1.80 9.82 7.23
C THR A 5 2.01 10.34 5.80
N THR A 6 3.13 9.98 5.17
CA THR A 6 3.40 10.37 3.78
C THR A 6 2.36 9.80 2.80
N ALA A 7 1.86 8.59 3.06
CA ALA A 7 0.84 7.95 2.23
C ALA A 7 -0.51 8.70 2.32
N ALA A 8 -0.92 9.12 3.52
CA ALA A 8 -2.14 9.91 3.72
C ALA A 8 -2.07 11.30 3.06
N GLU A 9 -0.87 11.89 3.00
CA GLU A 9 -0.62 13.19 2.39
C GLU A 9 -0.38 13.13 0.87
N ALA A 10 -0.18 11.93 0.30
CA ALA A 10 0.12 11.73 -1.11
C ALA A 10 -1.11 11.98 -2.01
N ARG A 11 -1.47 13.25 -2.19
CA ARG A 11 -2.58 13.69 -3.05
C ARG A 11 -2.22 13.82 -4.54
N SER A 12 -0.94 13.67 -4.90
CA SER A 12 -0.46 13.75 -6.28
C SER A 12 0.26 12.47 -6.71
N TYR A 13 0.17 12.13 -8.00
CA TYR A 13 0.83 10.97 -8.58
C TYR A 13 2.35 11.00 -8.43
N ARG A 14 2.95 12.20 -8.50
CA ARG A 14 4.38 12.40 -8.20
C ARG A 14 4.73 11.99 -6.77
N ARG A 15 3.90 12.38 -5.80
CA ARG A 15 4.13 12.02 -4.39
C ARG A 15 3.94 10.52 -4.14
N MET A 16 2.95 9.91 -4.78
CA MET A 16 2.76 8.45 -4.76
C MET A 16 3.98 7.71 -5.31
N TYR A 17 4.54 8.17 -6.43
CA TYR A 17 5.73 7.60 -7.04
C TYR A 17 6.95 7.70 -6.12
N ILE A 18 7.21 8.89 -5.58
CA ILE A 18 8.34 9.14 -4.67
C ILE A 18 8.27 8.21 -3.45
N LEU A 19 7.11 8.15 -2.79
CA LEU A 19 6.92 7.27 -1.63
C LEU A 19 7.13 5.79 -1.99
N ALA A 20 6.59 5.34 -3.13
CA ALA A 20 6.78 3.96 -3.57
C ALA A 20 8.24 3.66 -3.91
N ALA A 21 8.98 4.59 -4.51
CA ALA A 21 10.40 4.44 -4.77
C ALA A 21 11.22 4.39 -3.47
N GLU A 22 10.93 5.25 -2.50
CA GLU A 22 11.56 5.23 -1.16
C GLU A 22 11.36 3.88 -0.46
N ILE A 23 10.12 3.37 -0.44
CA ILE A 23 9.79 2.07 0.16
C ILE A 23 10.52 0.93 -0.56
N LEU A 24 10.58 0.97 -1.90
CA LEU A 24 11.24 -0.05 -2.70
C LEU A 24 12.74 -0.14 -2.42
N CYS A 25 13.40 1.02 -2.26
CA CYS A 25 14.84 1.12 -1.99
C CYS A 25 15.20 0.93 -0.52
N SER A 26 14.23 1.02 0.40
CA SER A 26 14.50 0.88 1.84
C SER A 26 14.85 -0.55 2.24
N GLU A 27 15.92 -0.74 3.00
CA GLU A 27 16.25 -2.04 3.59
C GLU A 27 15.25 -2.49 4.66
N ALA A 28 14.62 -1.53 5.35
CA ALA A 28 13.63 -1.78 6.39
C ALA A 28 12.27 -2.27 5.86
N ALA A 29 12.02 -2.19 4.55
CA ALA A 29 10.78 -2.64 3.96
C ALA A 29 10.74 -4.17 3.76
N SER A 30 9.63 -4.79 4.17
CA SER A 30 9.38 -6.21 3.95
C SER A 30 9.33 -6.55 2.45
N ARG A 31 9.56 -7.83 2.10
CA ARG A 31 9.49 -8.28 0.71
C ARG A 31 8.13 -8.03 0.07
N GLU A 32 7.06 -8.18 0.84
CA GLU A 32 5.70 -7.93 0.40
C GLU A 32 5.46 -6.44 0.13
N LEU A 33 5.93 -5.59 1.05
CA LEU A 33 5.82 -4.15 0.92
C LEU A 33 6.62 -3.64 -0.31
N LYS A 34 7.83 -4.16 -0.51
CA LYS A 34 8.64 -3.90 -1.73
C LYS A 34 7.94 -4.34 -3.01
N ARG A 35 7.24 -5.48 -2.98
CA ARG A 35 6.46 -5.96 -4.14
C ARG A 35 5.31 -5.03 -4.47
N ALA A 36 4.56 -4.58 -3.46
CA ALA A 36 3.47 -3.61 -3.66
C ALA A 36 4.01 -2.27 -4.19
N ALA A 37 5.10 -1.77 -3.61
CA ALA A 37 5.73 -0.52 -4.01
C ALA A 37 6.23 -0.57 -5.46
N ARG A 38 6.86 -1.67 -5.87
CA ARG A 38 7.29 -1.88 -7.26
C ARG A 38 6.15 -1.79 -8.28
N ARG A 39 4.94 -2.26 -7.92
CA ARG A 39 3.77 -2.17 -8.82
C ARG A 39 3.36 -0.72 -9.05
N VAL A 40 3.43 0.12 -8.02
CA VAL A 40 3.17 1.56 -8.13
C VAL A 40 4.22 2.24 -9.00
N VAL A 41 5.50 2.00 -8.72
CA VAL A 41 6.63 2.56 -9.48
C VAL A 41 6.49 2.26 -10.97
N ARG A 42 6.28 0.99 -11.35
CA ARG A 42 6.16 0.59 -12.76
C ARG A 42 5.03 1.25 -13.52
N VAL A 43 3.90 1.51 -12.87
CA VAL A 43 2.75 2.15 -13.52
C VAL A 43 3.01 3.64 -13.73
N LEU A 44 3.73 4.28 -12.80
CA LEU A 44 3.93 5.73 -12.79
C LEU A 44 5.22 6.18 -13.49
N GLU A 45 6.27 5.36 -13.56
CA GLU A 45 7.58 5.68 -14.14
C GLU A 45 7.47 6.30 -15.53
N ASN A 46 6.59 5.79 -16.38
CA ASN A 46 6.43 6.26 -17.76
C ASN A 46 5.47 7.44 -17.94
N VAL A 47 4.85 7.93 -16.86
CA VAL A 47 3.81 8.98 -16.92
C VAL A 47 4.00 10.11 -15.92
N VAL A 48 4.85 9.94 -14.91
CA VAL A 48 5.05 10.91 -13.81
C VAL A 48 5.61 12.26 -14.29
N ASP A 49 6.36 12.24 -15.39
CA ASP A 49 6.97 13.41 -16.03
C ASP A 49 6.16 13.94 -17.22
N LYS A 50 5.09 13.24 -17.61
CA LYS A 50 4.24 13.69 -18.71
C LYS A 50 3.26 14.76 -18.22
N PRO A 51 3.05 15.84 -18.98
CA PRO A 51 2.08 16.88 -18.62
C PRO A 51 0.65 16.35 -18.64
N ILE A 52 0.37 15.37 -19.51
CA ILE A 52 -0.92 14.68 -19.62
C ILE A 52 -0.64 13.18 -19.73
N ALA A 53 -1.32 12.40 -18.91
CA ALA A 53 -1.22 10.94 -18.89
C ALA A 53 -2.59 10.31 -19.13
N ASP A 54 -2.59 9.08 -19.63
CA ASP A 54 -3.81 8.32 -19.87
C ASP A 54 -4.58 8.09 -18.57
N ALA A 55 -5.87 8.41 -18.57
CA ALA A 55 -6.77 8.25 -17.43
C ALA A 55 -6.81 6.81 -16.89
N LEU A 56 -6.67 5.79 -17.75
CA LEU A 56 -6.61 4.39 -17.33
C LEU A 56 -5.32 4.08 -16.57
N VAL A 57 -4.19 4.67 -16.98
CA VAL A 57 -2.91 4.53 -16.26
C VAL A 57 -3.01 5.19 -14.90
N LEU A 58 -3.59 6.39 -14.83
CA LEU A 58 -3.80 7.13 -13.60
C LEU A 58 -4.78 6.43 -12.63
N ALA A 59 -5.82 5.78 -13.15
CA ALA A 59 -6.74 4.95 -12.35
C ALA A 59 -6.04 3.70 -11.81
N ARG A 60 -5.26 3.01 -12.65
CA ARG A 60 -4.44 1.86 -12.24
C ARG A 60 -3.42 2.25 -11.17
N ALA A 61 -2.78 3.40 -11.31
CA ALA A 61 -1.82 3.91 -10.32
C ALA A 61 -2.49 4.10 -8.95
N ARG A 62 -3.69 4.69 -8.90
CA ARG A 62 -4.47 4.83 -7.65
C ARG A 62 -4.80 3.48 -7.03
N ALA A 63 -5.25 2.51 -7.83
CA ALA A 63 -5.57 1.17 -7.34
C ALA A 63 -4.33 0.47 -6.75
N ARG A 64 -3.18 0.53 -7.43
CA ARG A 64 -1.91 -0.02 -6.91
C ARG A 64 -1.43 0.70 -5.67
N PHE A 65 -1.65 2.01 -5.58
CA PHE A 65 -1.28 2.78 -4.42
C PHE A 65 -2.16 2.43 -3.21
N ALA A 66 -3.46 2.20 -3.42
CA ALA A 66 -4.36 1.69 -2.37
C ALA A 66 -3.93 0.31 -1.87
N GLU A 67 -3.51 -0.61 -2.76
CA GLU A 67 -2.92 -1.90 -2.36
C GLU A 67 -1.68 -1.70 -1.46
N LEU A 68 -0.77 -0.79 -1.85
CA LEU A 68 0.42 -0.47 -1.08
C LEU A 68 0.09 0.06 0.31
N VAL A 69 -0.90 0.95 0.42
CA VAL A 69 -1.39 1.50 1.70
C VAL A 69 -1.95 0.38 2.59
N ALA A 70 -2.77 -0.51 2.03
CA ALA A 70 -3.30 -1.66 2.77
C ALA A 70 -2.17 -2.60 3.25
N THR A 71 -1.13 -2.81 2.44
CA THR A 71 0.06 -3.59 2.85
C THR A 71 0.86 -2.88 3.96
N LEU A 72 0.96 -1.55 3.93
CA LEU A 72 1.58 -0.75 5.00
C LEU A 72 0.81 -0.89 6.31
N GLU A 73 -0.53 -0.80 6.25
CA GLU A 73 -1.42 -1.01 7.39
C GLU A 73 -1.30 -2.43 7.95
N GLY A 74 -1.35 -3.44 7.08
CA GLY A 74 -1.19 -4.85 7.47
C GLY A 74 0.19 -5.13 8.09
N SER A 75 1.26 -4.55 7.55
CA SER A 75 2.61 -4.69 8.11
C SER A 75 2.73 -4.07 9.50
N ARG A 76 1.97 -2.99 9.78
CA ARG A 76 1.89 -2.39 11.11
C ARG A 76 1.12 -3.28 12.09
N ILE A 77 0.06 -3.94 11.63
CA ILE A 77 -0.73 -4.89 12.43
C ILE A 77 0.11 -6.14 12.78
N ILE A 78 0.95 -6.63 11.86
CA ILE A 78 1.83 -7.79 12.14
C ILE A 78 2.96 -7.43 13.11
N GLY A 79 3.36 -6.15 13.18
CA GLY A 79 4.28 -5.63 14.21
C GLY A 79 3.67 -5.52 15.61
N GLU A 80 2.34 -5.56 15.74
CA GLU A 80 1.64 -5.33 17.01
C GLU A 80 0.71 -6.50 17.45
N ALA A 81 0.50 -7.50 16.59
CA ALA A 81 -0.38 -8.64 16.85
C ALA A 81 0.38 -9.89 17.31
N LYS A 82 0.95 -9.80 18.52
CA LYS A 82 0.76 -10.85 19.54
C LYS A 82 -0.57 -10.64 20.27
N ARG A 83 -1.59 -10.15 19.56
CA ARG A 83 -2.89 -9.77 20.12
C ARG A 83 -3.98 -10.38 19.24
N THR A 84 -4.52 -11.47 19.76
CA THR A 84 -5.69 -12.19 19.28
C THR A 84 -6.81 -11.19 18.91
N PRO A 85 -7.46 -11.34 17.75
CA PRO A 85 -8.65 -10.55 17.43
C PRO A 85 -9.75 -10.90 18.45
N PRO A 86 -10.38 -9.90 19.12
CA PRO A 86 -11.56 -10.18 19.92
C PRO A 86 -12.75 -10.34 18.98
N GLY A 87 -13.46 -11.47 19.09
CA GLY A 87 -14.83 -11.56 18.58
C GLY A 87 -15.08 -12.47 17.38
N TYR A 88 -14.59 -13.72 17.40
CA TYR A 88 -15.25 -14.82 16.67
C TYR A 88 -15.65 -15.95 17.63
N GLU A 89 -16.21 -15.60 18.77
CA GLU A 89 -16.98 -16.52 19.60
C GLU A 89 -18.45 -16.14 19.41
N ASN A 90 -19.12 -16.81 18.46
CA ASN A 90 -20.56 -17.07 18.41
C ASN A 90 -21.02 -17.29 16.96
N ARG A 91 -20.84 -18.52 16.44
CA ARG A 91 -21.76 -19.05 15.44
C ARG A 91 -21.92 -20.57 15.56
N ALA A 92 -22.89 -20.92 16.41
CA ALA A 92 -23.84 -22.02 16.27
C ALA A 92 -23.31 -23.37 15.75
N ALA A 93 -23.16 -24.31 16.69
CA ALA A 93 -23.27 -25.74 16.40
C ALA A 93 -24.72 -26.08 16.01
N PRO A 94 -24.96 -26.80 14.89
CA PRO A 94 -26.21 -27.52 14.72
C PRO A 94 -26.15 -28.82 15.54
N ARG A 95 -27.07 -28.93 16.49
CA ARG A 95 -27.38 -30.16 17.21
C ARG A 95 -28.04 -31.16 16.25
N ARG A 96 -27.47 -32.36 16.13
CA ARG A 96 -28.17 -33.65 16.33
C ARG A 96 -27.22 -34.82 16.13
#